data_AF-A0A482F1Q5-F1
#
_entry.id   AF-A0A482F1Q5-F1
#
_cell.length_a   1.000
_cell.length_b   1.000
_cell.length_c   1.000
_cell.angle_alpha   90.00
_cell.angle_beta   90.00
_cell.angle_gamma   90.00
#
_symmetry.space_group_name_H-M   'P 1'
#
loop_
_entity.id
_entity.type
_entity.pdbx_description
1 polymer ?
#
loop_
_entity_poly.entity_id
_entity_poly.type
_entity_poly.pdbx_seq_one_letter_code
_entity_poly.pdbx_strand_id
1 'polypeptide(L)'
;MPNDLKNQGELIKDFFDGEGERTLILLDACRYDFFEKLYPRFFEGELIKCHNEGVSWTYDWFSKFCRNLNDVTLFTAAPVAVQKWKDKPVDGYDPKNHFKEIPNWQEFDWDYEKGTSPPEKINEVVRRWDCEKRLVRYLNPHPPLIETPLEDVTRGKGKTQRVKEKLENGEITEEELRGAYEKNVRIALEGAMNLAYDLGGEVVVTSDHGTALNESGYLFHAKRYPEMPCLNHLPWLEVKEAKTLWTGRTDELTDRFSSSQHEDVRKEMVSTMDEPESVLNVGCGPNYLKKHLDCECVGLDFEDDWPGVDVVADARDIPFPDDSFHYCVTKTVLQHIPNWREALREILRVGENVLLAERVWDEETEIVYREPVLRRRFNPQDLLDELGGAEFKISESDDRLGFFHKKR
;
A
#
# COMPACT_ATOMS: atom_id res chain seq x y z
N MET A 1 -32.46 13.04 13.08
CA MET A 1 -31.11 12.60 12.66
C MET A 1 -30.54 13.77 11.87
N PRO A 2 -29.27 14.17 12.00
CA PRO A 2 -28.75 15.28 11.19
C PRO A 2 -28.82 14.85 9.72
N ASN A 3 -29.69 15.49 8.96
CA ASN A 3 -30.05 15.16 7.57
C ASN A 3 -28.96 15.58 6.54
N ASP A 4 -27.71 15.75 6.97
CA ASP A 4 -26.68 16.44 6.18
C ASP A 4 -25.51 15.55 5.73
N LEU A 5 -25.47 14.27 6.16
CA LEU A 5 -24.45 13.33 5.67
C LEU A 5 -24.88 12.72 4.34
N LYS A 6 -23.95 12.57 3.40
CA LYS A 6 -24.23 11.85 2.14
C LYS A 6 -24.54 10.38 2.41
N ASN A 7 -25.47 9.81 1.66
CA ASN A 7 -25.77 8.39 1.71
C ASN A 7 -24.65 7.59 1.03
N GLN A 8 -24.06 6.62 1.74
CA GLN A 8 -22.95 5.84 1.20
C GLN A 8 -23.38 4.95 0.01
N GLY A 9 -24.60 4.42 0.01
CA GLY A 9 -25.12 3.60 -1.08
C GLY A 9 -25.24 4.37 -2.39
N GLU A 10 -25.68 5.63 -2.32
CA GLU A 10 -25.70 6.54 -3.48
C GLU A 10 -24.29 6.79 -4.00
N LEU A 11 -23.33 7.07 -3.11
CA LEU A 11 -21.92 7.27 -3.47
C LEU A 11 -21.30 6.04 -4.17
N ILE A 12 -21.57 4.83 -3.66
CA ILE A 12 -21.08 3.58 -4.27
C ILE A 12 -21.65 3.40 -5.67
N LYS A 13 -22.95 3.64 -5.83
CA LYS A 13 -23.63 3.53 -7.12
C LYS A 13 -23.06 4.54 -8.10
N ASP A 14 -22.99 5.81 -7.72
CA ASP A 14 -22.50 6.89 -8.57
C ASP A 14 -21.03 6.66 -8.97
N PHE A 15 -20.20 6.16 -8.05
CA PHE A 15 -18.82 5.81 -8.33
C PHE A 15 -18.73 4.70 -9.39
N PHE A 16 -19.42 3.58 -9.23
CA PHE A 16 -19.33 2.46 -10.17
C PHE A 16 -20.12 2.66 -11.47
N ASP A 17 -21.10 3.57 -11.51
CA ASP A 17 -21.79 3.96 -12.74
C ASP A 17 -20.88 4.73 -13.71
N GLY A 18 -19.79 5.32 -13.22
CA GLY A 18 -18.82 6.01 -14.06
C GLY A 18 -18.05 5.08 -15.00
N GLU A 19 -17.48 5.68 -16.05
CA GLU A 19 -16.61 5.01 -17.02
C GLU A 19 -15.16 4.96 -16.53
N GLY A 20 -14.34 4.10 -17.14
CA GLY A 20 -12.91 3.98 -16.89
C GLY A 20 -12.54 3.09 -15.70
N GLU A 21 -11.24 2.97 -15.47
CA GLU A 21 -10.70 2.20 -14.34
C GLU A 21 -11.11 2.81 -13.01
N ARG A 22 -11.70 1.98 -12.14
CA ARG A 22 -12.26 2.40 -10.86
C ARG A 22 -11.98 1.39 -9.77
N THR A 23 -11.43 1.85 -8.65
CA THR A 23 -11.11 0.99 -7.52
C THR A 23 -11.70 1.55 -6.23
N LEU A 24 -12.62 0.80 -5.62
CA LEU A 24 -13.12 1.07 -4.27
C LEU A 24 -12.39 0.17 -3.27
N ILE A 25 -11.51 0.75 -2.46
CA ILE A 25 -10.80 0.07 -1.37
C ILE A 25 -11.66 0.18 -0.09
N LEU A 26 -12.11 -0.96 0.42
CA LEU A 26 -13.01 -1.09 1.56
C LEU A 26 -12.26 -1.62 2.79
N LEU A 27 -12.14 -0.79 3.82
CA LEU A 27 -11.48 -1.12 5.10
C LEU A 27 -12.51 -1.68 6.10
N ASP A 28 -12.40 -2.93 6.52
CA ASP A 28 -13.36 -3.56 7.44
C ASP A 28 -13.37 -2.90 8.82
N ALA A 29 -14.53 -2.39 9.24
CA ALA A 29 -14.76 -1.76 10.54
C ALA A 29 -13.94 -0.47 10.81
N CYS A 30 -13.55 0.28 9.77
CA CYS A 30 -12.79 1.52 9.93
C CYS A 30 -13.66 2.70 10.38
N ARG A 31 -13.37 3.21 11.59
CA ARG A 31 -13.97 4.43 12.13
C ARG A 31 -13.50 5.70 11.42
N TYR A 32 -14.44 6.59 11.15
CA TYR A 32 -14.18 7.90 10.55
C TYR A 32 -13.16 8.75 11.34
N ASP A 33 -13.26 8.84 12.68
CA ASP A 33 -12.40 9.72 13.49
C ASP A 33 -10.92 9.31 13.43
N PHE A 34 -10.64 8.01 13.37
CA PHE A 34 -9.28 7.50 13.18
C PHE A 34 -8.82 7.68 11.73
N PHE A 35 -9.70 7.44 10.76
CA PHE A 35 -9.39 7.65 9.35
C PHE A 35 -9.02 9.11 9.07
N GLU A 36 -9.89 10.06 9.46
CA GLU A 36 -9.71 11.52 9.29
C GLU A 36 -8.38 11.99 9.87
N LYS A 37 -8.00 11.49 11.04
CA LYS A 37 -6.72 11.81 11.69
C LYS A 37 -5.51 11.29 10.91
N LEU A 38 -5.63 10.15 10.24
CA LEU A 38 -4.48 9.40 9.73
C LEU A 38 -4.27 9.51 8.23
N TYR A 39 -5.35 9.58 7.44
CA TYR A 39 -5.28 9.56 5.98
C TYR A 39 -4.37 10.63 5.37
N PRO A 40 -4.18 11.86 5.92
CA PRO A 40 -3.33 12.87 5.28
C PRO A 40 -1.84 12.49 5.23
N ARG A 41 -1.44 11.46 5.98
CA ARG A 41 -0.10 10.86 5.93
C ARG A 41 0.11 9.95 4.73
N PHE A 42 -0.98 9.49 4.11
CA PHE A 42 -0.99 8.46 3.08
C PHE A 42 -1.58 8.98 1.76
N PHE A 43 -2.44 10.00 1.81
CA PHE A 43 -3.17 10.47 0.63
C PHE A 43 -3.34 11.98 0.62
N GLU A 44 -3.50 12.53 -0.58
CA GLU A 44 -4.21 13.76 -0.84
C GLU A 44 -5.55 13.46 -1.52
N GLY A 45 -6.60 14.20 -1.18
CA GLY A 45 -7.93 13.91 -1.68
C GLY A 45 -9.04 14.68 -0.99
N GLU A 46 -10.28 14.42 -1.43
CA GLU A 46 -11.49 14.98 -0.81
C GLU A 46 -12.07 13.95 0.16
N LEU A 47 -12.02 14.24 1.46
CA LEU A 47 -12.66 13.42 2.47
C LEU A 47 -14.11 13.88 2.71
N ILE A 48 -15.04 12.98 2.43
CA ILE A 48 -16.46 13.14 2.70
C ILE A 48 -16.82 12.25 3.90
N LYS A 49 -17.58 12.83 4.85
CA LYS A 49 -18.25 12.05 5.89
C LYS A 49 -19.61 11.58 5.38
N CYS A 50 -19.80 10.28 5.27
CA CYS A 50 -21.05 9.67 4.82
C CYS A 50 -21.69 8.80 5.91
N HIS A 51 -22.91 8.32 5.68
CA HIS A 51 -23.59 7.37 6.55
C HIS A 51 -24.05 6.13 5.79
N ASN A 52 -24.06 4.98 6.48
CA ASN A 52 -24.44 3.68 5.89
C ASN A 52 -25.84 3.21 6.31
N GLU A 53 -26.75 4.15 6.60
CA GLU A 53 -28.14 3.87 7.02
C GLU A 53 -28.25 2.89 8.21
N GLY A 54 -27.40 3.06 9.23
CA GLY A 54 -27.48 2.30 10.46
C GLY A 54 -26.90 0.87 10.38
N VAL A 55 -26.26 0.49 9.27
CA VAL A 55 -25.66 -0.85 9.13
C VAL A 55 -24.43 -1.00 10.04
N SER A 56 -24.41 -2.05 10.86
CA SER A 56 -23.33 -2.30 11.82
C SER A 56 -22.55 -3.60 11.55
N TRP A 57 -22.72 -4.20 10.37
CA TRP A 57 -22.18 -5.51 10.06
C TRP A 57 -21.95 -5.72 8.56
N THR A 58 -20.77 -6.19 8.17
CA THR A 58 -20.35 -6.31 6.75
C THR A 58 -21.35 -7.05 5.86
N TYR A 59 -21.96 -8.13 6.32
CA TYR A 59 -22.90 -8.91 5.49
C TYR A 59 -24.18 -8.14 5.19
N ASP A 60 -24.68 -7.37 6.17
CA ASP A 60 -25.83 -6.50 5.99
C ASP A 60 -25.47 -5.31 5.09
N TRP A 61 -24.19 -4.88 5.09
CA TRP A 61 -23.67 -3.85 4.19
C TRP A 61 -23.64 -4.32 2.74
N PHE A 62 -23.04 -5.50 2.47
CA PHE A 62 -23.03 -6.11 1.14
C PHE A 62 -24.45 -6.33 0.62
N SER A 63 -25.34 -6.90 1.44
CA SER A 63 -26.71 -7.20 1.01
C SER A 63 -27.53 -5.95 0.69
N LYS A 64 -27.13 -4.80 1.22
CA LYS A 64 -27.82 -3.52 1.03
C LYS A 64 -27.23 -2.70 -0.11
N PHE A 65 -25.90 -2.57 -0.17
CA PHE A 65 -25.23 -1.61 -1.05
C PHE A 65 -24.49 -2.21 -2.25
N CYS A 66 -24.27 -3.52 -2.28
CA CYS A 66 -23.54 -4.19 -3.36
C CYS A 66 -24.44 -4.98 -4.31
N ARG A 67 -25.62 -4.46 -4.64
CA ARG A 67 -26.53 -5.12 -5.61
C ARG A 67 -26.23 -4.62 -7.02
N ASN A 68 -26.21 -5.56 -7.98
CA ASN A 68 -26.09 -5.30 -9.42
C ASN A 68 -24.73 -4.73 -9.89
N LEU A 69 -23.65 -5.00 -9.18
CA LEU A 69 -22.27 -4.63 -9.57
C LEU A 69 -21.69 -5.64 -10.59
N ASN A 70 -22.46 -5.95 -11.64
CA ASN A 70 -22.20 -7.07 -12.56
C ASN A 70 -20.96 -6.89 -13.46
N ASP A 71 -20.35 -5.71 -13.45
CA ASP A 71 -19.11 -5.35 -14.13
C ASP A 71 -17.93 -5.15 -13.16
N VAL A 72 -18.14 -5.34 -11.85
CA VAL A 72 -17.14 -5.16 -10.80
C VAL A 72 -16.58 -6.51 -10.33
N THR A 73 -15.25 -6.61 -10.19
CA THR A 73 -14.58 -7.75 -9.56
C THR A 73 -14.41 -7.50 -8.05
N LEU A 74 -14.83 -8.45 -7.21
CA LEU A 74 -14.70 -8.38 -5.75
C LEU A 74 -13.47 -9.16 -5.28
N PHE A 75 -12.50 -8.46 -4.69
CA PHE A 75 -11.32 -9.05 -4.07
C PHE A 75 -11.50 -9.11 -2.55
N THR A 76 -11.51 -10.31 -1.97
CA THR A 76 -11.62 -10.46 -0.51
C THR A 76 -11.05 -11.79 -0.03
N ALA A 77 -10.20 -11.72 1.01
CA ALA A 77 -9.60 -12.89 1.64
C ALA A 77 -10.39 -13.45 2.82
N ALA A 78 -11.71 -13.25 2.89
CA ALA A 78 -12.51 -13.82 3.98
C ALA A 78 -12.88 -15.30 3.69
N PRO A 79 -12.15 -16.32 4.21
CA PRO A 79 -12.43 -17.74 3.95
C PRO A 79 -13.83 -18.16 4.38
N VAL A 80 -14.36 -17.51 5.43
CA VAL A 80 -15.64 -17.85 6.03
C VAL A 80 -16.82 -17.22 5.30
N ALA A 81 -16.56 -16.23 4.44
CA ALA A 81 -17.58 -15.56 3.65
C ALA A 81 -17.96 -16.43 2.45
N VAL A 82 -17.10 -16.58 1.45
CA VAL A 82 -17.49 -17.15 0.15
C VAL A 82 -18.03 -18.61 0.24
N GLN A 83 -17.61 -19.40 1.25
CA GLN A 83 -18.19 -20.73 1.49
C GLN A 83 -19.47 -20.75 2.35
N LYS A 84 -19.64 -19.87 3.34
CA LYS A 84 -20.84 -19.87 4.21
C LYS A 84 -21.97 -18.94 3.77
N TRP A 85 -21.78 -18.11 2.75
CA TRP A 85 -22.89 -17.31 2.18
C TRP A 85 -23.97 -18.23 1.60
N LYS A 86 -23.60 -19.45 1.18
CA LYS A 86 -24.52 -20.51 0.76
C LYS A 86 -25.47 -20.98 1.87
N ASP A 87 -25.04 -20.95 3.13
CA ASP A 87 -25.79 -21.55 4.25
C ASP A 87 -26.56 -20.54 5.10
N LYS A 88 -26.25 -19.23 4.95
CA LYS A 88 -26.91 -18.14 5.70
C LYS A 88 -26.93 -16.84 4.90
N PRO A 89 -27.61 -16.79 3.74
CA PRO A 89 -27.77 -15.52 3.06
C PRO A 89 -28.57 -14.59 3.98
N VAL A 90 -28.02 -13.42 4.28
CA VAL A 90 -28.84 -12.32 4.82
C VAL A 90 -29.82 -11.98 3.70
N ASP A 91 -31.10 -12.26 3.92
CA ASP A 91 -32.19 -11.96 2.98
C ASP A 91 -31.99 -12.50 1.55
N GLY A 92 -31.39 -13.69 1.42
CA GLY A 92 -31.21 -14.33 0.11
C GLY A 92 -30.07 -13.75 -0.75
N TYR A 93 -29.23 -12.85 -0.22
CA TYR A 93 -28.12 -12.26 -0.97
C TYR A 93 -26.98 -13.27 -1.21
N ASP A 94 -26.57 -13.42 -2.47
CA ASP A 94 -25.37 -14.16 -2.90
C ASP A 94 -24.52 -13.25 -3.81
N PRO A 95 -23.29 -12.89 -3.42
CA PRO A 95 -22.43 -11.95 -4.14
C PRO A 95 -22.05 -12.50 -5.51
N LYS A 96 -22.09 -13.83 -5.72
CA LYS A 96 -21.88 -14.41 -7.04
C LYS A 96 -22.92 -13.99 -8.08
N ASN A 97 -24.09 -13.52 -7.63
CA ASN A 97 -25.15 -13.01 -8.50
C ASN A 97 -25.11 -11.48 -8.67
N HIS A 98 -24.12 -10.81 -8.06
CA HIS A 98 -24.06 -9.34 -8.02
C HIS A 98 -22.70 -8.78 -8.39
N PHE A 99 -21.67 -9.61 -8.52
CA PHE A 99 -20.33 -9.22 -8.99
C PHE A 99 -20.00 -9.95 -10.28
N LYS A 100 -19.19 -9.33 -11.14
CA LYS A 100 -18.65 -9.95 -12.36
C LYS A 100 -17.88 -11.22 -12.01
N GLU A 101 -17.01 -11.10 -11.01
CA GLU A 101 -16.08 -12.13 -10.61
C GLU A 101 -15.66 -11.98 -9.15
N ILE A 102 -15.33 -13.12 -8.52
CA ILE A 102 -14.80 -13.20 -7.16
C ILE A 102 -13.68 -14.25 -7.18
N PRO A 103 -12.39 -13.85 -7.11
CA PRO A 103 -11.27 -14.79 -7.06
C PRO A 103 -11.37 -15.77 -5.89
N ASN A 104 -10.70 -16.92 -5.99
CA ASN A 104 -10.73 -17.90 -4.91
C ASN A 104 -9.99 -17.32 -3.69
N TRP A 105 -10.61 -17.38 -2.51
CA TRP A 105 -10.04 -16.80 -1.29
C TRP A 105 -8.64 -17.35 -0.96
N GLN A 106 -8.35 -18.59 -1.38
CA GLN A 106 -7.05 -19.25 -1.18
C GLN A 106 -5.90 -18.55 -1.91
N GLU A 107 -6.20 -17.72 -2.91
CA GLU A 107 -5.17 -16.96 -3.63
C GLU A 107 -4.57 -15.82 -2.79
N PHE A 108 -5.26 -15.39 -1.75
CA PHE A 108 -4.86 -14.25 -0.92
C PHE A 108 -4.05 -14.64 0.33
N ASP A 109 -3.45 -15.84 0.32
CA ASP A 109 -2.49 -16.32 1.32
C ASP A 109 -2.90 -16.02 2.77
N TRP A 110 -3.93 -16.73 3.25
CA TRP A 110 -4.45 -16.54 4.61
C TRP A 110 -3.37 -16.82 5.65
N ASP A 111 -2.97 -15.79 6.41
CA ASP A 111 -2.02 -15.92 7.49
C ASP A 111 -2.71 -16.58 8.70
N TYR A 112 -2.41 -17.87 8.91
CA TYR A 112 -2.97 -18.63 10.02
C TYR A 112 -2.41 -18.21 11.38
N GLU A 113 -1.21 -17.62 11.42
CA GLU A 113 -0.62 -17.11 12.65
C GLU A 113 -1.33 -15.84 13.07
N LYS A 114 -1.51 -14.88 12.16
CA LYS A 114 -2.20 -13.62 12.46
C LYS A 114 -3.71 -13.78 12.50
N GLY A 115 -4.28 -14.74 11.78
CA GLY A 115 -5.74 -14.95 11.69
C GLY A 115 -6.45 -13.91 10.82
N THR A 116 -5.75 -13.37 9.82
CA THR A 116 -6.23 -12.42 8.80
C THR A 116 -5.36 -12.54 7.56
N SER A 117 -5.77 -12.00 6.41
CA SER A 117 -4.83 -11.70 5.32
C SER A 117 -4.45 -10.23 5.40
N PRO A 118 -3.16 -9.89 5.54
CA PRO A 118 -2.69 -8.51 5.44
C PRO A 118 -3.05 -7.87 4.08
N PRO A 119 -3.25 -6.55 4.01
CA PRO A 119 -3.55 -5.84 2.75
C PRO A 119 -2.62 -6.19 1.59
N GLU A 120 -1.36 -6.43 1.89
CA GLU A 120 -0.28 -6.71 0.96
C GLU A 120 -0.56 -7.96 0.11
N LYS A 121 -1.07 -9.01 0.75
CA LYS A 121 -1.44 -10.26 0.09
C LYS A 121 -2.67 -10.10 -0.80
N ILE A 122 -3.55 -9.16 -0.47
CA ILE A 122 -4.67 -8.79 -1.36
C ILE A 122 -4.13 -8.07 -2.60
N ASN A 123 -3.23 -7.11 -2.39
CA ASN A 123 -2.68 -6.26 -3.45
C ASN A 123 -1.92 -7.08 -4.50
N GLU A 124 -1.14 -8.09 -4.08
CA GLU A 124 -0.45 -9.01 -4.99
C GLU A 124 -1.40 -9.68 -5.99
N VAL A 125 -2.59 -10.09 -5.54
CA VAL A 125 -3.60 -10.70 -6.41
C VAL A 125 -4.29 -9.65 -7.28
N VAL A 126 -4.61 -8.47 -6.73
CA VAL A 126 -5.27 -7.39 -7.48
C VAL A 126 -4.40 -6.92 -8.65
N ARG A 127 -3.09 -6.73 -8.42
CA ARG A 127 -2.14 -6.21 -9.44
C ARG A 127 -2.03 -7.08 -10.68
N ARG A 128 -2.20 -8.40 -10.55
CA ARG A 128 -2.14 -9.35 -11.67
C ARG A 128 -3.50 -9.62 -12.32
N TRP A 129 -4.57 -8.98 -11.83
CA TRP A 129 -5.93 -9.27 -12.26
C TRP A 129 -6.42 -8.25 -13.29
N ASP A 130 -6.68 -8.72 -14.51
CA ASP A 130 -7.21 -7.89 -15.58
C ASP A 130 -8.70 -7.58 -15.38
N CYS A 131 -8.98 -6.38 -14.88
CA CYS A 131 -10.34 -5.87 -14.68
C CYS A 131 -10.33 -4.35 -14.57
N GLU A 132 -11.39 -3.69 -15.06
CA GLU A 132 -11.49 -2.22 -15.05
C GLU A 132 -12.07 -1.70 -13.71
N LYS A 133 -13.09 -2.37 -13.17
CA LYS A 133 -13.78 -1.97 -11.93
C LYS A 133 -13.57 -2.98 -10.81
N ARG A 134 -13.13 -2.48 -9.65
CA ARG A 134 -12.63 -3.29 -8.54
C ARG A 134 -13.28 -2.86 -7.22
N LEU A 135 -13.77 -3.83 -6.45
CA LEU A 135 -14.06 -3.65 -5.02
C LEU A 135 -13.04 -4.49 -4.24
N VAL A 136 -12.11 -3.83 -3.56
CA VAL A 136 -11.01 -4.47 -2.85
C VAL A 136 -11.24 -4.36 -1.36
N ARG A 137 -11.55 -5.48 -0.69
CA ARG A 137 -11.85 -5.50 0.75
C ARG A 137 -10.66 -5.97 1.56
N TYR A 138 -10.14 -5.10 2.41
CA TYR A 138 -9.20 -5.46 3.46
C TYR A 138 -9.96 -5.84 4.73
N LEU A 139 -9.46 -6.86 5.44
CA LEU A 139 -9.99 -7.26 6.75
C LEU A 139 -9.46 -6.37 7.88
N ASN A 140 -8.43 -5.56 7.63
CA ASN A 140 -7.97 -4.53 8.53
C ASN A 140 -8.77 -3.23 8.27
N PRO A 141 -9.02 -2.41 9.31
CA PRO A 141 -8.50 -2.49 10.68
C PRO A 141 -9.23 -3.45 11.63
N HIS A 142 -10.29 -4.14 11.20
CA HIS A 142 -11.03 -5.07 12.06
C HIS A 142 -10.11 -6.12 12.73
N PRO A 143 -10.38 -6.51 13.99
CA PRO A 143 -9.47 -7.38 14.72
C PRO A 143 -9.32 -8.78 14.10
N PRO A 144 -8.11 -9.36 14.16
CA PRO A 144 -7.09 -9.16 15.21
C PRO A 144 -6.27 -7.86 15.11
N LEU A 145 -5.92 -7.28 16.26
CA LEU A 145 -5.09 -6.08 16.38
C LEU A 145 -3.61 -6.45 16.28
N ILE A 146 -3.19 -6.74 15.05
CA ILE A 146 -1.89 -7.34 14.72
C ILE A 146 -0.71 -6.44 15.10
N GLU A 147 0.40 -7.08 15.45
CA GLU A 147 1.63 -6.45 15.90
C GLU A 147 1.45 -5.55 17.13
N THR A 148 0.53 -5.93 18.01
CA THR A 148 0.30 -5.27 19.30
C THR A 148 0.23 -6.32 20.41
N PRO A 149 0.43 -5.94 21.69
CA PRO A 149 0.17 -6.84 22.81
C PRO A 149 -1.27 -7.35 22.90
N LEU A 150 -2.21 -6.77 22.13
CA LEU A 150 -3.61 -7.17 22.10
C LEU A 150 -3.96 -8.12 20.93
N GLU A 151 -2.99 -8.51 20.11
CA GLU A 151 -3.22 -9.37 18.94
C GLU A 151 -3.94 -10.68 19.34
N ASP A 152 -3.38 -11.41 20.31
CA ASP A 152 -3.94 -12.68 20.76
C ASP A 152 -5.34 -12.56 21.37
N VAL A 153 -5.54 -11.57 22.24
CA VAL A 153 -6.84 -11.41 22.91
C VAL A 153 -7.94 -11.03 21.91
N THR A 154 -7.57 -10.30 20.85
CA THR A 154 -8.51 -9.83 19.82
C THR A 154 -8.69 -10.79 18.64
N ARG A 155 -8.03 -11.95 18.64
CA ARG A 155 -8.09 -12.94 17.55
C ARG A 155 -9.24 -13.94 17.69
N GLY A 156 -9.90 -14.27 16.59
CA GLY A 156 -10.88 -15.36 16.53
C GLY A 156 -12.19 -15.13 17.32
N LYS A 157 -12.93 -16.22 17.56
CA LYS A 157 -14.24 -16.19 18.25
C LYS A 157 -14.07 -15.84 19.73
N GLY A 158 -15.03 -15.12 20.31
CA GLY A 158 -15.03 -14.74 21.72
C GLY A 158 -14.17 -13.52 22.06
N LYS A 159 -13.52 -12.89 21.05
CA LYS A 159 -12.68 -11.70 21.23
C LYS A 159 -13.36 -10.57 22.00
N THR A 160 -14.62 -10.27 21.68
CA THR A 160 -15.39 -9.21 22.36
C THR A 160 -15.48 -9.47 23.86
N GLN A 161 -15.79 -10.71 24.26
CA GLN A 161 -15.92 -11.08 25.68
C GLN A 161 -14.57 -11.01 26.40
N ARG A 162 -13.49 -11.53 25.79
CA ARG A 162 -12.15 -11.49 26.41
C ARG A 162 -11.64 -10.06 26.60
N VAL A 163 -11.84 -9.19 25.61
CA VAL A 163 -11.45 -7.77 25.69
C VAL A 163 -12.27 -7.07 26.77
N LYS A 164 -13.57 -7.35 26.83
CA LYS A 164 -14.45 -6.83 27.88
C LYS A 164 -13.98 -7.22 29.28
N GLU A 165 -13.69 -8.50 29.50
CA GLU A 165 -13.18 -9.01 30.78
C GLU A 165 -11.86 -8.34 31.18
N LYS A 166 -10.93 -8.16 30.23
CA LYS A 166 -9.66 -7.46 30.51
C LYS A 166 -9.85 -5.98 30.87
N LEU A 167 -10.76 -5.27 30.21
CA LEU A 167 -11.10 -3.88 30.56
C LEU A 167 -11.74 -3.81 31.96
N GLU A 168 -12.70 -4.69 32.25
CA GLU A 168 -13.39 -4.75 33.54
C GLU A 168 -12.44 -5.10 34.70
N ASN A 169 -11.45 -5.96 34.45
CA ASN A 169 -10.41 -6.32 35.42
C ASN A 169 -9.29 -5.27 35.55
N GLY A 170 -9.25 -4.25 34.68
CA GLY A 170 -8.15 -3.28 34.62
C GLY A 170 -6.82 -3.86 34.11
N GLU A 171 -6.87 -4.99 33.40
CA GLU A 171 -5.69 -5.61 32.77
C GLU A 171 -5.28 -4.88 31.49
N ILE A 172 -6.22 -4.17 30.85
CA ILE A 172 -5.98 -3.24 29.76
C ILE A 172 -6.84 -1.99 29.97
N THR A 173 -6.40 -0.88 29.40
CA THR A 173 -7.11 0.41 29.40
C THR A 173 -7.79 0.66 28.04
N GLU A 174 -8.76 1.58 28.02
CA GLU A 174 -9.36 2.03 26.76
C GLU A 174 -8.33 2.70 25.83
N GLU A 175 -7.34 3.39 26.41
CA GLU A 175 -6.26 4.03 25.66
C GLU A 175 -5.39 2.98 24.95
N GLU A 176 -5.01 1.90 25.63
CA GLU A 176 -4.27 0.79 25.02
C GLU A 176 -5.06 0.13 23.90
N LEU A 177 -6.37 -0.09 24.08
CA LEU A 177 -7.24 -0.62 23.03
C LEU A 177 -7.33 0.32 21.82
N ARG A 178 -7.51 1.62 22.05
CA ARG A 178 -7.56 2.64 21.00
C ARG A 178 -6.23 2.77 20.27
N GLY A 179 -5.10 2.70 20.98
CA GLY A 179 -3.76 2.72 20.40
C GLY A 179 -3.49 1.50 19.52
N ALA A 180 -3.87 0.31 19.98
CA ALA A 180 -3.76 -0.91 19.20
C ALA A 180 -4.65 -0.89 17.94
N TYR A 181 -5.88 -0.38 18.06
CA TYR A 181 -6.75 -0.16 16.91
C TYR A 181 -6.19 0.89 15.94
N GLU A 182 -5.62 2.01 16.43
CA GLU A 182 -4.95 3.01 15.59
C GLU A 182 -3.84 2.40 14.75
N LYS A 183 -3.04 1.48 15.34
CA LYS A 183 -2.00 0.76 14.61
C LYS A 183 -2.58 -0.07 13.45
N ASN A 184 -3.68 -0.78 13.68
CA ASN A 184 -4.38 -1.52 12.63
C ASN A 184 -4.93 -0.61 11.51
N VAL A 185 -5.41 0.60 11.84
CA VAL A 185 -5.84 1.59 10.84
C VAL A 185 -4.66 2.05 9.99
N ARG A 186 -3.48 2.24 10.59
CA ARG A 186 -2.26 2.60 9.85
C ARG A 186 -1.86 1.50 8.84
N ILE A 187 -1.87 0.24 9.26
CA ILE A 187 -1.58 -0.91 8.38
C ILE A 187 -2.56 -0.94 7.20
N ALA A 188 -3.86 -0.76 7.48
CA ALA A 188 -4.89 -0.74 6.43
C ALA A 188 -4.71 0.43 5.45
N LEU A 189 -4.37 1.62 5.94
CA LEU A 189 -4.13 2.80 5.11
C LEU A 189 -2.84 2.69 4.29
N GLU A 190 -1.78 2.10 4.86
CA GLU A 190 -0.53 1.82 4.14
C GLU A 190 -0.79 0.86 2.97
N GLY A 191 -1.50 -0.25 3.23
CA GLY A 191 -1.93 -1.17 2.18
C GLY A 191 -2.81 -0.51 1.10
N ALA A 192 -3.69 0.41 1.50
CA ALA A 192 -4.55 1.14 0.57
C ALA A 192 -3.75 2.11 -0.29
N MET A 193 -2.79 2.82 0.31
CA MET A 193 -1.90 3.76 -0.36
C MET A 193 -1.07 3.05 -1.42
N ASN A 194 -0.50 1.91 -1.05
CA ASN A 194 0.30 1.10 -1.95
C ASN A 194 -0.51 0.62 -3.16
N LEU A 195 -1.75 0.17 -2.93
CA LEU A 195 -2.60 -0.25 -4.04
C LEU A 195 -3.03 0.94 -4.91
N ALA A 196 -3.39 2.06 -4.30
CA ALA A 196 -3.79 3.26 -5.02
C ALA A 196 -2.65 3.87 -5.85
N TYR A 197 -1.40 3.77 -5.37
CA TYR A 197 -0.21 4.20 -6.11
C TYR A 197 0.06 3.32 -7.34
N ASP A 198 -0.27 2.03 -7.24
CA ASP A 198 -0.02 1.04 -8.30
C ASP A 198 -1.08 1.05 -9.39
N LEU A 199 -2.31 1.39 -9.02
CA LEU A 199 -3.45 1.39 -9.92
C LEU A 199 -3.64 2.78 -10.52
N GLY A 200 -3.86 2.83 -11.84
CA GLY A 200 -4.40 4.01 -12.48
C GLY A 200 -5.91 4.16 -12.23
N GLY A 201 -6.48 5.21 -12.82
CA GLY A 201 -7.91 5.47 -12.76
C GLY A 201 -8.36 6.15 -11.46
N GLU A 202 -9.66 6.09 -11.19
CA GLU A 202 -10.25 6.71 -10.00
C GLU A 202 -10.21 5.75 -8.81
N VAL A 203 -9.71 6.23 -7.67
CA VAL A 203 -9.62 5.44 -6.44
C VAL A 203 -10.41 6.09 -5.32
N VAL A 204 -11.25 5.29 -4.64
CA VAL A 204 -11.94 5.67 -3.41
C VAL A 204 -11.50 4.76 -2.28
N VAL A 205 -11.20 5.33 -1.11
CA VAL A 205 -10.98 4.57 0.13
C VAL A 205 -12.14 4.84 1.09
N THR A 206 -12.81 3.77 1.53
CA THR A 206 -13.98 3.85 2.41
C THR A 206 -14.01 2.69 3.41
N SER A 207 -15.07 2.64 4.22
CA SER A 207 -15.33 1.60 5.21
C SER A 207 -16.74 1.02 5.03
N ASP A 208 -17.00 -0.22 5.46
CA ASP A 208 -18.35 -0.80 5.44
C ASP A 208 -19.18 -0.37 6.66
N HIS A 209 -18.53 -0.35 7.81
CA HIS A 209 -19.01 0.20 9.07
C HIS A 209 -17.81 0.63 9.91
N GLY A 210 -18.02 1.17 11.11
CA GLY A 210 -16.95 1.44 12.06
C GLY A 210 -16.85 0.36 13.15
N THR A 211 -16.25 0.72 14.28
CA THR A 211 -16.06 -0.20 15.42
C THR A 211 -16.23 0.53 16.74
N ALA A 212 -16.89 -0.11 17.71
CA ALA A 212 -16.96 0.40 19.06
C ALA A 212 -15.68 0.01 19.84
N LEU A 213 -15.11 0.96 20.56
CA LEU A 213 -13.93 0.83 21.40
C LEU A 213 -14.31 1.17 22.86
N ASN A 214 -15.39 0.55 23.33
CA ASN A 214 -16.05 0.73 24.63
C ASN A 214 -17.09 1.87 24.72
N GLU A 215 -17.54 2.45 23.61
CA GLU A 215 -18.62 3.44 23.64
C GLU A 215 -19.90 2.85 24.24
N SER A 216 -20.39 3.42 25.35
CA SER A 216 -21.59 2.96 26.06
C SER A 216 -21.55 1.46 26.42
N GLY A 217 -20.36 0.90 26.63
CA GLY A 217 -20.15 -0.52 26.92
C GLY A 217 -20.23 -1.46 25.71
N TYR A 218 -20.32 -0.93 24.49
CA TYR A 218 -20.23 -1.70 23.25
C TYR A 218 -18.77 -1.87 22.82
N LEU A 219 -18.44 -3.07 22.35
CA LEU A 219 -17.10 -3.41 21.85
C LEU A 219 -17.19 -4.07 20.48
N PHE A 220 -16.30 -3.64 19.60
CA PHE A 220 -16.24 -3.98 18.19
C PHE A 220 -17.56 -3.74 17.47
N HIS A 221 -18.02 -4.71 16.71
CA HIS A 221 -19.30 -4.66 16.02
C HIS A 221 -20.03 -5.98 16.19
N ALA A 222 -21.36 -5.91 16.11
CA ALA A 222 -22.19 -7.08 15.94
C ALA A 222 -23.45 -6.71 15.15
N LYS A 223 -24.16 -7.74 14.71
CA LYS A 223 -25.44 -7.57 14.01
C LYS A 223 -26.44 -6.88 14.94
N ARG A 224 -27.14 -5.85 14.43
CA ARG A 224 -28.18 -5.08 15.14
C ARG A 224 -27.69 -4.32 16.37
N TYR A 225 -26.42 -3.90 16.39
CA TYR A 225 -26.01 -2.85 17.31
C TYR A 225 -26.83 -1.57 17.04
N PRO A 226 -27.09 -0.76 18.08
CA PRO A 226 -27.80 0.51 17.87
C PRO A 226 -26.98 1.40 16.95
N GLU A 227 -27.67 2.31 16.26
CA GLU A 227 -27.00 3.31 15.45
C GLU A 227 -26.13 4.21 16.34
N MET A 228 -24.85 4.26 16.02
CA MET A 228 -23.85 5.04 16.74
C MET A 228 -22.89 5.68 15.73
N PRO A 229 -22.49 6.95 15.92
CA PRO A 229 -21.55 7.60 15.02
C PRO A 229 -20.26 6.81 14.79
N CYS A 230 -19.73 6.11 15.81
CA CYS A 230 -18.53 5.28 15.68
C CYS A 230 -18.72 4.02 14.83
N LEU A 231 -19.96 3.62 14.52
CA LEU A 231 -20.29 2.48 13.65
C LEU A 231 -20.82 2.91 12.28
N ASN A 232 -21.46 4.07 12.20
CA ASN A 232 -22.30 4.41 11.05
C ASN A 232 -21.88 5.68 10.31
N HIS A 233 -21.00 6.51 10.87
CA HIS A 233 -20.38 7.62 10.14
C HIS A 233 -19.04 7.15 9.59
N LEU A 234 -18.90 7.17 8.27
CA LEU A 234 -17.83 6.48 7.57
C LEU A 234 -17.03 7.44 6.69
N PRO A 235 -15.73 7.15 6.47
CA PRO A 235 -14.92 7.92 5.54
C PRO A 235 -15.32 7.55 4.11
N TRP A 236 -15.36 8.55 3.24
CA TRP A 236 -15.37 8.39 1.79
C TRP A 236 -14.30 9.32 1.25
N LEU A 237 -13.12 8.78 0.99
CA LEU A 237 -11.98 9.54 0.47
C LEU A 237 -11.89 9.33 -1.04
N GLU A 238 -12.12 10.39 -1.80
CA GLU A 238 -11.79 10.46 -3.22
C GLU A 238 -10.31 10.81 -3.33
N VAL A 239 -9.49 9.83 -3.73
CA VAL A 239 -8.03 9.96 -3.79
C VAL A 239 -7.65 10.76 -5.01
N LYS A 240 -6.91 11.86 -4.80
CA LYS A 240 -6.24 12.61 -5.87
C LYS A 240 -4.81 12.14 -6.05
N GLU A 241 -4.15 11.80 -4.95
CA GLU A 241 -2.78 11.35 -4.94
C GLU A 241 -2.53 10.39 -3.76
N ALA A 242 -1.78 9.31 -4.00
CA ALA A 242 -1.23 8.46 -2.96
C ALA A 242 0.20 8.92 -2.64
N LYS A 243 0.49 9.21 -1.37
CA LYS A 243 1.78 9.74 -0.92
C LYS A 243 2.85 8.66 -0.85
N THR A 244 4.08 9.10 -0.68
CA THR A 244 5.22 8.27 -0.28
C THR A 244 5.82 8.78 1.06
N LEU A 245 6.77 8.05 1.65
CA LEU A 245 7.62 8.44 2.79
C LEU A 245 8.45 9.69 2.45
N TRP A 246 8.67 9.94 1.16
CA TRP A 246 9.46 11.04 0.66
C TRP A 246 8.65 12.32 0.59
N THR A 247 7.36 12.21 0.24
CA THR A 247 6.43 13.33 0.06
C THR A 247 6.40 14.29 1.26
N GLY A 248 6.90 15.51 1.03
CA GLY A 248 6.94 16.58 2.03
C GLY A 248 7.89 16.33 3.21
N ARG A 249 8.87 15.41 3.05
CA ARG A 249 9.84 15.03 4.09
C ARG A 249 11.29 15.03 3.60
N THR A 250 11.56 15.56 2.41
CA THR A 250 12.89 15.57 1.81
C THR A 250 13.93 16.30 2.68
N ASP A 251 13.56 17.44 3.29
CA ASP A 251 14.41 18.16 4.25
C ASP A 251 14.80 17.30 5.47
N GLU A 252 13.84 16.58 6.06
CA GLU A 252 14.08 15.67 7.20
C GLU A 252 15.00 14.49 6.81
N LEU A 253 14.82 13.99 5.58
CA LEU A 253 15.48 12.77 5.12
C LEU A 253 16.83 13.01 4.46
N THR A 254 17.12 14.24 3.99
CA THR A 254 18.38 14.61 3.31
C THR A 254 19.61 14.24 4.14
N ASP A 255 19.59 14.55 5.44
CA ASP A 255 20.71 14.26 6.35
C ASP A 255 21.00 12.76 6.46
N ARG A 256 19.99 11.89 6.30
CA ARG A 256 20.16 10.42 6.38
C ARG A 256 21.05 9.89 5.26
N PHE A 257 21.12 10.60 4.14
CA PHE A 257 21.94 10.22 2.98
C PHE A 257 23.36 10.78 3.02
N SER A 258 23.71 11.56 4.04
CA SER A 258 25.04 12.19 4.19
C SER A 258 26.07 11.32 4.93
N SER A 259 25.69 10.14 5.41
CA SER A 259 26.58 9.26 6.19
C SER A 259 27.83 8.83 5.41
N SER A 260 28.93 8.56 6.12
CA SER A 260 30.18 8.09 5.51
C SER A 260 30.01 6.78 4.74
N GLN A 261 29.17 5.86 5.23
CA GLN A 261 28.87 4.63 4.50
C GLN A 261 28.21 4.91 3.14
N HIS A 262 27.25 5.84 3.08
CA HIS A 262 26.64 6.22 1.80
C HIS A 262 27.61 6.93 0.87
N GLU A 263 28.56 7.68 1.42
CA GLU A 263 29.65 8.32 0.67
C GLU A 263 30.60 7.29 0.05
N ASP A 264 31.03 6.29 0.81
CA ASP A 264 31.93 5.24 0.34
C ASP A 264 31.28 4.40 -0.77
N VAL A 265 30.00 4.04 -0.61
CA VAL A 265 29.21 3.38 -1.66
C VAL A 265 29.20 4.20 -2.96
N ARG A 266 29.05 5.53 -2.90
CA ARG A 266 29.04 6.36 -4.12
C ARG A 266 30.39 6.36 -4.83
N LYS A 267 31.48 6.44 -4.09
CA LYS A 267 32.83 6.36 -4.66
C LYS A 267 33.06 5.00 -5.31
N GLU A 268 32.57 3.93 -4.69
CA GLU A 268 32.62 2.58 -5.24
C GLU A 268 31.78 2.43 -6.52
N MET A 269 30.59 3.05 -6.56
CA MET A 269 29.79 3.09 -7.79
C MET A 269 30.54 3.81 -8.90
N VAL A 270 31.12 4.99 -8.62
CA VAL A 270 31.93 5.73 -9.61
C VAL A 270 33.13 4.93 -10.09
N SER A 271 33.87 4.26 -9.20
CA SER A 271 35.02 3.44 -9.60
C SER A 271 34.64 2.17 -10.36
N THR A 272 33.38 1.76 -10.31
CA THR A 272 32.85 0.63 -11.09
C THR A 272 32.47 1.04 -12.52
N MET A 273 32.24 2.34 -12.77
CA MET A 273 31.95 2.85 -14.11
C MET A 273 33.24 3.04 -14.93
N ASP A 274 33.19 2.68 -16.21
CA ASP A 274 34.31 2.84 -17.14
C ASP A 274 34.25 4.23 -17.77
N GLU A 275 34.99 5.20 -17.21
CA GLU A 275 35.14 6.57 -17.74
C GLU A 275 33.82 7.22 -18.19
N PRO A 276 32.86 7.47 -17.27
CA PRO A 276 31.53 7.92 -17.65
C PRO A 276 31.55 9.30 -18.34
N GLU A 277 31.03 9.42 -19.56
CA GLU A 277 30.88 10.71 -20.28
C GLU A 277 29.63 11.52 -19.89
N SER A 278 28.55 10.83 -19.51
CA SER A 278 27.31 11.44 -18.99
C SER A 278 26.55 10.43 -18.13
N VAL A 279 25.88 10.92 -17.07
CA VAL A 279 25.17 10.09 -16.10
C VAL A 279 23.76 10.61 -15.87
N LEU A 280 22.77 9.71 -15.95
CA LEU A 280 21.44 9.90 -15.37
C LEU A 280 21.37 9.15 -14.04
N ASN A 281 21.21 9.88 -12.95
CA ASN A 281 20.99 9.32 -11.61
C ASN A 281 19.49 9.25 -11.33
N VAL A 282 18.89 8.07 -11.49
CA VAL A 282 17.45 7.85 -11.32
C VAL A 282 17.13 7.58 -9.85
N GLY A 283 16.13 8.26 -9.30
CA GLY A 283 15.84 8.32 -7.87
C GLY A 283 16.98 9.02 -7.11
N CYS A 284 17.41 10.17 -7.60
CA CYS A 284 18.65 10.81 -7.17
C CYS A 284 18.61 11.30 -5.72
N GLY A 285 17.42 11.60 -5.17
CA GLY A 285 17.25 12.34 -3.92
C GLY A 285 18.14 13.60 -3.91
N PRO A 286 19.00 13.80 -2.90
CA PRO A 286 19.95 14.92 -2.86
C PRO A 286 21.05 14.92 -3.94
N ASN A 287 21.10 13.90 -4.80
CA ASN A 287 22.05 13.75 -5.91
C ASN A 287 23.54 13.88 -5.53
N TYR A 288 23.92 13.35 -4.37
CA TYR A 288 25.31 13.41 -3.90
C TYR A 288 26.32 12.62 -4.76
N LEU A 289 25.86 11.76 -5.67
CA LEU A 289 26.74 11.06 -6.62
C LEU A 289 27.47 12.05 -7.55
N LYS A 290 26.79 13.14 -7.94
CA LYS A 290 27.31 14.21 -8.79
C LYS A 290 28.65 14.81 -8.31
N LYS A 291 28.92 14.76 -7.00
CA LYS A 291 30.16 15.28 -6.40
C LYS A 291 31.41 14.45 -6.74
N HIS A 292 31.22 13.22 -7.21
CA HIS A 292 32.27 12.24 -7.47
C HIS A 292 32.49 12.00 -8.96
N LEU A 293 31.73 12.66 -9.82
CA LEU A 293 31.79 12.51 -11.26
C LEU A 293 32.47 13.72 -11.89
N ASP A 294 33.35 13.47 -12.85
CA ASP A 294 34.02 14.51 -13.66
C ASP A 294 33.23 14.84 -14.95
N CYS A 295 32.00 14.35 -15.05
CA CYS A 295 31.11 14.49 -16.21
C CYS A 295 29.74 15.06 -15.83
N GLU A 296 28.89 15.29 -16.83
CA GLU A 296 27.52 15.73 -16.58
C GLU A 296 26.74 14.63 -15.83
N CYS A 297 26.09 15.01 -14.72
CA CYS A 297 25.22 14.14 -13.95
C CYS A 297 23.87 14.84 -13.74
N VAL A 298 22.83 14.29 -14.36
CA VAL A 298 21.44 14.74 -14.27
C VAL A 298 20.74 13.91 -13.20
N GLY A 299 20.17 14.57 -12.20
CA GLY A 299 19.34 13.95 -11.17
C GLY A 299 17.88 13.88 -11.61
N LEU A 300 17.30 12.68 -11.59
CA LEU A 300 15.87 12.47 -11.80
C LEU A 300 15.26 11.90 -10.53
N ASP A 301 14.16 12.49 -10.05
CA ASP A 301 13.38 11.96 -8.93
C ASP A 301 11.89 12.24 -9.13
N PHE A 302 11.05 11.48 -8.41
CA PHE A 302 9.60 11.66 -8.45
C PHE A 302 9.17 12.87 -7.61
N GLU A 303 9.88 13.14 -6.52
CA GLU A 303 9.61 14.27 -5.62
C GLU A 303 10.39 15.51 -6.10
N ASP A 304 9.72 16.66 -6.15
CA ASP A 304 10.27 17.90 -6.72
C ASP A 304 11.08 18.75 -5.73
N ASP A 305 11.03 18.42 -4.45
CA ASP A 305 11.58 19.19 -3.34
C ASP A 305 12.97 18.72 -2.88
N TRP A 306 13.52 17.66 -3.48
CA TRP A 306 14.91 17.28 -3.25
C TRP A 306 15.89 18.30 -3.86
N PRO A 307 16.96 18.69 -3.14
CA PRO A 307 17.91 19.70 -3.64
C PRO A 307 18.76 19.24 -4.82
N GLY A 308 18.76 17.94 -5.14
CA GLY A 308 19.58 17.35 -6.20
C GLY A 308 18.85 17.08 -7.51
N VAL A 309 17.56 17.40 -7.58
CA VAL A 309 16.68 17.07 -8.71
C VAL A 309 16.83 18.10 -9.81
N ASP A 310 17.24 17.62 -10.98
CA ASP A 310 17.28 18.39 -12.23
C ASP A 310 16.00 18.15 -13.06
N VAL A 311 15.39 16.95 -12.97
CA VAL A 311 14.17 16.56 -13.67
C VAL A 311 13.20 15.83 -12.74
N VAL A 312 11.95 16.32 -12.68
CA VAL A 312 10.87 15.66 -11.93
C VAL A 312 10.13 14.71 -12.86
N ALA A 313 10.23 13.40 -12.61
CA ALA A 313 9.57 12.38 -13.41
C ALA A 313 9.44 11.05 -12.67
N ASP A 314 8.46 10.24 -13.07
CA ASP A 314 8.37 8.85 -12.65
C ASP A 314 9.45 8.02 -13.36
N ALA A 315 10.18 7.20 -12.62
CA ALA A 315 11.19 6.30 -13.20
C ALA A 315 10.59 5.27 -14.17
N ARG A 316 9.27 5.07 -14.17
CA ARG A 316 8.52 4.23 -15.12
C ARG A 316 8.20 4.93 -16.45
N ASP A 317 8.44 6.24 -16.55
CA ASP A 317 8.24 7.05 -17.77
C ASP A 317 9.30 8.15 -17.83
N ILE A 318 10.52 7.77 -18.24
CA ILE A 318 11.68 8.65 -18.20
C ILE A 318 11.65 9.57 -19.44
N PRO A 319 11.61 10.91 -19.28
CA PRO A 319 11.34 11.85 -20.37
C PRO A 319 12.57 12.15 -21.25
N PHE A 320 13.35 11.11 -21.56
CA PHE A 320 14.53 11.17 -22.42
C PHE A 320 14.44 10.13 -23.55
N PRO A 321 14.98 10.43 -24.75
CA PRO A 321 15.14 9.45 -25.81
C PRO A 321 16.02 8.26 -25.42
N ASP A 322 15.98 7.22 -26.25
CA ASP A 322 16.83 6.04 -26.09
C ASP A 322 18.32 6.42 -26.15
N ASP A 323 19.15 5.75 -25.36
CA ASP A 323 20.61 5.92 -25.33
C ASP A 323 21.06 7.39 -25.16
N SER A 324 20.33 8.19 -24.37
CA SER A 324 20.64 9.61 -24.13
C SER A 324 21.79 9.83 -23.14
N PHE A 325 22.13 8.82 -22.34
CA PHE A 325 23.18 8.90 -21.34
C PHE A 325 24.16 7.72 -21.46
N HIS A 326 25.45 8.00 -21.30
CA HIS A 326 26.47 6.94 -21.30
C HIS A 326 26.25 5.96 -20.12
N TYR A 327 25.78 6.45 -18.99
CA TYR A 327 25.36 5.64 -17.84
C TYR A 327 23.99 6.07 -17.30
N CYS A 328 23.10 5.11 -17.07
CA CYS A 328 21.99 5.25 -16.13
C CYS A 328 22.32 4.51 -14.84
N VAL A 329 22.11 5.14 -13.70
CA VAL A 329 22.44 4.57 -12.39
C VAL A 329 21.27 4.67 -11.43
N THR A 330 21.14 3.67 -10.55
CA THR A 330 20.24 3.72 -9.39
C THR A 330 21.01 3.37 -8.13
N LYS A 331 20.58 3.95 -7.00
CA LYS A 331 21.03 3.52 -5.67
C LYS A 331 19.84 3.35 -4.75
N THR A 332 19.48 2.10 -4.47
CA THR A 332 18.39 1.70 -3.58
C THR A 332 17.06 2.30 -4.00
N VAL A 333 16.71 2.20 -5.29
CA VAL A 333 15.53 2.86 -5.89
C VAL A 333 14.50 1.84 -6.34
N LEU A 334 14.90 0.83 -7.11
CA LEU A 334 13.97 -0.16 -7.67
C LEU A 334 13.19 -0.89 -6.58
N GLN A 335 13.80 -1.06 -5.42
CA GLN A 335 13.16 -1.64 -4.24
C GLN A 335 11.94 -0.85 -3.74
N HIS A 336 11.84 0.44 -4.08
CA HIS A 336 10.73 1.32 -3.71
C HIS A 336 9.66 1.44 -4.79
N ILE A 337 9.92 0.91 -5.99
CA ILE A 337 9.01 1.01 -7.12
C ILE A 337 8.20 -0.28 -7.21
N PRO A 338 6.87 -0.24 -7.09
CA PRO A 338 6.05 -1.45 -7.16
C PRO A 338 6.18 -2.18 -8.50
N ASN A 339 6.07 -1.47 -9.63
CA ASN A 339 6.36 -1.97 -10.99
C ASN A 339 7.81 -1.72 -11.41
N TRP A 340 8.78 -2.10 -10.57
CA TRP A 340 10.20 -1.87 -10.82
C TRP A 340 10.71 -2.39 -12.16
N ARG A 341 10.07 -3.40 -12.77
CA ARG A 341 10.41 -3.91 -14.10
C ARG A 341 10.16 -2.87 -15.20
N GLU A 342 9.10 -2.06 -15.08
CA GLU A 342 8.84 -0.96 -16.01
C GLU A 342 9.91 0.11 -15.86
N ALA A 343 10.22 0.49 -14.61
CA ALA A 343 11.32 1.41 -14.34
C ALA A 343 12.67 0.87 -14.86
N LEU A 344 12.94 -0.42 -14.67
CA LEU A 344 14.15 -1.06 -15.19
C LEU A 344 14.21 -1.01 -16.73
N ARG A 345 13.08 -1.20 -17.43
CA ARG A 345 13.03 -1.07 -18.89
C ARG A 345 13.36 0.35 -19.33
N GLU A 346 12.82 1.37 -18.66
CA GLU A 346 13.14 2.76 -18.96
C GLU A 346 14.61 3.09 -18.69
N ILE A 347 15.16 2.61 -17.57
CA ILE A 347 16.58 2.76 -17.23
C ILE A 347 17.47 2.12 -18.30
N LEU A 348 17.12 0.92 -18.76
CA LEU A 348 17.83 0.21 -19.84
C LEU A 348 17.65 0.87 -21.21
N ARG A 349 16.52 1.54 -21.44
CA ARG A 349 16.21 2.23 -22.70
C ARG A 349 17.06 3.51 -22.83
N VAL A 350 17.18 4.27 -21.75
CA VAL A 350 17.80 5.60 -21.75
C VAL A 350 19.32 5.56 -21.57
N GLY A 351 19.86 4.53 -20.92
CA GLY A 351 21.29 4.37 -20.66
C GLY A 351 21.98 3.41 -21.62
N GLU A 352 23.11 3.84 -22.20
CA GLU A 352 24.00 2.94 -22.94
C GLU A 352 24.56 1.84 -22.01
N ASN A 353 24.97 2.23 -20.81
CA ASN A 353 25.36 1.33 -19.72
C ASN A 353 24.46 1.54 -18.51
N VAL A 354 24.28 0.49 -17.71
CA VAL A 354 23.47 0.55 -16.48
C VAL A 354 24.25 0.03 -15.29
N LEU A 355 24.27 0.79 -14.20
CA LEU A 355 24.79 0.37 -12.90
C LEU A 355 23.70 0.52 -11.83
N LEU A 356 23.18 -0.61 -11.36
CA LEU A 356 22.22 -0.64 -10.26
C LEU A 356 22.94 -0.97 -8.95
N ALA A 357 22.67 -0.22 -7.90
CA ALA A 357 23.09 -0.55 -6.54
C ALA A 357 21.85 -0.80 -5.66
N GLU A 358 21.40 -2.04 -5.54
CA GLU A 358 20.14 -2.40 -4.87
C GLU A 358 20.39 -3.30 -3.65
N ARG A 359 19.49 -3.26 -2.66
CA ARG A 359 19.66 -4.14 -1.49
C ARG A 359 19.28 -5.58 -1.83
N VAL A 360 20.16 -6.52 -1.49
CA VAL A 360 20.07 -7.93 -1.91
C VAL A 360 20.10 -8.91 -0.73
N TRP A 361 19.44 -10.06 -0.91
CA TRP A 361 19.36 -11.16 0.05
C TRP A 361 19.36 -12.53 -0.66
N ASP A 362 19.83 -13.57 0.04
CA ASP A 362 19.87 -14.96 -0.45
C ASP A 362 18.50 -15.69 -0.38
N GLU A 363 17.41 -14.93 -0.38
CA GLU A 363 16.02 -15.41 -0.29
C GLU A 363 15.22 -14.97 -1.52
N GLU A 364 13.99 -15.46 -1.70
CA GLU A 364 13.12 -14.99 -2.79
C GLU A 364 12.86 -13.49 -2.70
N THR A 365 12.66 -12.85 -3.86
CA THR A 365 12.34 -11.42 -3.91
C THR A 365 11.01 -11.17 -3.20
N GLU A 366 11.07 -10.60 -1.99
CA GLU A 366 9.90 -10.34 -1.14
C GLU A 366 9.74 -8.83 -0.90
N ILE A 367 8.49 -8.37 -0.83
CA ILE A 367 8.18 -7.02 -0.35
C ILE A 367 8.24 -7.02 1.18
N VAL A 368 9.20 -6.27 1.72
CA VAL A 368 9.37 -6.02 3.14
C VAL A 368 8.89 -4.61 3.46
N TYR A 369 7.69 -4.51 4.03
CA TYR A 369 7.14 -3.23 4.47
C TYR A 369 7.88 -2.77 5.73
N ARG A 370 8.70 -1.73 5.61
CA ARG A 370 9.41 -1.09 6.73
C ARG A 370 9.16 0.40 6.71
N GLU A 371 8.01 0.78 7.27
CA GLU A 371 7.49 2.17 7.38
C GLU A 371 7.29 2.83 6.01
N PRO A 372 6.26 3.66 5.81
CA PRO A 372 5.19 3.47 4.83
C PRO A 372 5.51 3.33 3.33
N VAL A 373 6.74 3.16 2.87
CA VAL A 373 7.07 3.02 1.46
C VAL A 373 7.60 1.65 1.19
N LEU A 374 6.99 0.97 0.23
CA LEU A 374 7.39 -0.36 -0.19
C LEU A 374 8.92 -0.48 -0.25
N ARG A 375 9.44 -1.53 0.36
CA ARG A 375 10.81 -1.97 0.14
C ARG A 375 10.75 -3.38 -0.34
N ARG A 376 11.44 -3.67 -1.42
CA ARG A 376 11.69 -5.01 -1.91
C ARG A 376 13.08 -5.43 -1.48
N ARG A 377 13.23 -6.68 -1.09
CA ARG A 377 14.53 -7.36 -1.08
C ARG A 377 14.66 -8.04 -2.41
N PHE A 378 15.76 -7.82 -3.12
CA PHE A 378 16.00 -8.56 -4.34
C PHE A 378 16.78 -9.82 -4.05
N ASN A 379 16.30 -10.93 -4.58
CA ASN A 379 17.20 -12.02 -4.92
C ASN A 379 18.12 -11.51 -6.03
N PRO A 380 19.46 -11.62 -5.90
CA PRO A 380 20.37 -11.23 -6.98
C PRO A 380 20.05 -11.88 -8.33
N GLN A 381 19.60 -13.15 -8.32
CA GLN A 381 19.29 -13.88 -9.55
C GLN A 381 18.10 -13.26 -10.29
N ASP A 382 17.07 -12.81 -9.58
CA ASP A 382 15.89 -12.19 -10.21
C ASP A 382 16.25 -10.90 -10.96
N LEU A 383 17.15 -10.09 -10.41
CA LEU A 383 17.65 -8.89 -11.10
C LEU A 383 18.56 -9.26 -12.28
N LEU A 384 19.42 -10.26 -12.12
CA LEU A 384 20.31 -10.73 -13.19
C LEU A 384 19.55 -11.30 -14.38
N ASP A 385 18.46 -12.02 -14.14
CA ASP A 385 17.60 -12.60 -15.17
C ASP A 385 16.93 -11.50 -16.01
N GLU A 386 16.45 -10.42 -15.38
CA GLU A 386 15.87 -9.27 -16.08
C GLU A 386 16.93 -8.42 -16.80
N LEU A 387 18.10 -8.24 -16.17
CA LEU A 387 19.17 -7.43 -16.74
C LEU A 387 19.86 -8.11 -17.92
N GLY A 388 20.00 -9.43 -17.93
CA GLY A 388 20.61 -10.19 -19.01
C GLY A 388 22.09 -9.84 -19.27
N GLY A 389 23.00 -10.70 -18.81
CA GLY A 389 24.45 -10.55 -19.06
C GLY A 389 25.13 -9.45 -18.24
N ALA A 390 24.48 -8.97 -17.17
CA ALA A 390 25.11 -8.05 -16.21
C ALA A 390 26.11 -8.78 -15.32
N GLU A 391 27.18 -8.09 -14.94
CA GLU A 391 28.10 -8.52 -13.90
C GLU A 391 27.51 -8.19 -12.52
N PHE A 392 27.70 -9.08 -11.54
CA PHE A 392 27.23 -8.89 -10.18
C PHE A 392 28.39 -8.99 -9.18
N LYS A 393 28.41 -8.05 -8.22
CA LYS A 393 29.27 -8.11 -7.03
C LYS A 393 28.54 -7.52 -5.83
N ILE A 394 28.92 -7.96 -4.63
CA ILE A 394 28.53 -7.28 -3.38
C ILE A 394 29.44 -6.07 -3.19
N SER A 395 28.88 -4.96 -2.72
CA SER A 395 29.64 -3.75 -2.40
C SER A 395 30.63 -4.03 -1.27
N GLU A 396 31.86 -3.52 -1.42
CA GLU A 396 32.87 -3.57 -0.35
C GLU A 396 32.50 -2.65 0.83
N SER A 397 31.61 -1.68 0.60
CA SER A 397 31.21 -0.62 1.54
C SER A 397 29.90 -0.91 2.30
N ASP A 398 29.01 -1.75 1.76
CA ASP A 398 27.77 -2.22 2.39
C ASP A 398 27.50 -3.67 1.95
N ASP A 399 27.66 -4.63 2.87
CA ASP A 399 27.51 -6.07 2.63
C ASP A 399 26.08 -6.49 2.27
N ARG A 400 25.12 -5.58 2.35
CA ARG A 400 23.72 -5.78 1.95
C ARG A 400 23.38 -5.11 0.63
N LEU A 401 24.37 -4.56 -0.07
CA LEU A 401 24.17 -3.85 -1.33
C LEU A 401 24.85 -4.61 -2.47
N GLY A 402 24.07 -4.98 -3.48
CA GLY A 402 24.54 -5.63 -4.69
C GLY A 402 24.71 -4.62 -5.81
N PHE A 403 25.84 -4.64 -6.49
CA PHE A 403 26.10 -3.88 -7.71
C PHE A 403 25.85 -4.78 -8.92
N PHE A 404 24.97 -4.33 -9.81
CA PHE A 404 24.66 -4.99 -11.07
C PHE A 404 25.08 -4.07 -12.21
N HIS A 405 26.13 -4.46 -12.93
CA HIS A 405 26.71 -3.66 -14.00
C HIS A 405 26.43 -4.32 -15.34
N LYS A 406 25.54 -3.71 -16.12
CA LYS A 406 25.27 -4.10 -17.51
C LYS A 406 25.99 -3.14 -18.45
N LYS A 407 26.92 -3.69 -19.23
CA LYS A 407 27.56 -2.99 -20.35
C LYS A 407 26.88 -3.42 -21.65
N ARG A 408 26.62 -2.48 -22.56
CA ARG A 408 25.97 -2.76 -23.85
C ARG A 408 26.98 -2.88 -24.99
#